data_AF-A0A2E1DZF4-F1
#
_entry.id   AF-A0A2E1DZF4-F1
#
_cell.length_a   1.000
_cell.length_b   1.000
_cell.length_c   1.000
_cell.angle_alpha   90.00
_cell.angle_beta   90.00
_cell.angle_gamma   90.00
#
_symmetry.space_group_name_H-M   'P 1'
#
loop_
_entity.id
_entity.type
_entity.pdbx_description
1 polymer ?
#
loop_
_entity_poly.entity_id
_entity_poly.type
_entity_poly.pdbx_seq_one_letter_code
_entity_poly.pdbx_strand_id
1 'polypeptide(L)'
;MIDNLTYFELLNNDTINNEGDTNLIPHVNQYLNTLKYLKFKWQKEIRFGKFALDNSIVYQSVNQDKKVLNLPDFITRNTFYYSNNVFKKAMYLQTGISFKYFSKFYANEYNPLVSSFHIQSEKQIGGFPMIDIFVNAKIQQTRLYFKAEHINSSTTGNNFYSSPSYPYRDFLIRFGLVWNFFN
;
A
#
# COMPACT_ATOMS: atom_id res chain seq x y z
N MET A 1 -23.32 -1.44 -6.52
CA MET A 1 -24.02 -0.92 -5.33
C MET A 1 -23.68 -1.84 -4.18
N ILE A 2 -23.46 -1.29 -2.99
CA ILE A 2 -23.18 -2.08 -1.78
C ILE A 2 -24.28 -1.74 -0.79
N ASP A 3 -25.00 -2.76 -0.33
CA ASP A 3 -26.10 -2.63 0.62
C ASP A 3 -25.71 -3.30 1.94
N ASN A 4 -26.27 -2.82 3.06
CA ASN A 4 -26.16 -3.47 4.37
C ASN A 4 -24.73 -3.65 4.88
N LEU A 5 -23.83 -2.70 4.61
CA LEU A 5 -22.43 -2.75 5.03
C LEU A 5 -22.31 -2.68 6.56
N THR A 6 -21.80 -3.74 7.18
CA THR A 6 -21.45 -3.77 8.60
C THR A 6 -20.04 -3.22 8.82
N TYR A 7 -19.86 -2.37 9.82
CA TYR A 7 -18.58 -1.77 10.17
C TYR A 7 -18.44 -1.59 11.69
N PHE A 8 -17.21 -1.48 12.17
CA PHE A 8 -16.91 -1.13 13.56
C PHE A 8 -16.69 0.38 13.68
N GLU A 9 -17.27 1.00 14.69
CA GLU A 9 -17.10 2.40 15.09
C GLU A 9 -16.86 2.46 16.61
N LEU A 10 -16.21 3.51 17.10
CA LEU A 10 -16.00 3.68 18.54
C LEU A 10 -17.20 4.39 19.18
N LEU A 11 -17.64 3.92 20.36
CA LEU A 11 -18.78 4.51 21.09
C LEU A 11 -18.47 5.89 21.68
N ASN A 12 -17.23 6.08 22.13
CA ASN A 12 -16.73 7.35 22.65
C ASN A 12 -15.29 7.50 22.19
N ASN A 13 -14.97 8.64 21.57
CA ASN A 13 -13.59 8.97 21.22
C ASN A 13 -12.95 9.94 22.23
N ASP A 14 -13.59 10.11 23.38
CA ASP A 14 -13.10 10.99 24.43
C ASP A 14 -11.84 10.39 25.08
N THR A 15 -10.87 11.25 25.35
CA THR A 15 -9.68 10.91 26.12
C THR A 15 -10.11 10.52 27.53
N ILE A 16 -9.76 9.31 27.97
CA ILE A 16 -10.04 8.80 29.32
C ILE A 16 -9.33 9.66 30.36
N ASN A 17 -8.13 10.14 30.04
CA ASN A 17 -7.27 10.92 30.91
C ASN A 17 -6.57 12.05 30.12
N ASN A 18 -6.04 13.05 30.84
CA ASN A 18 -5.22 14.13 30.28
C ASN A 18 -3.90 13.67 29.63
N GLU A 19 -3.58 12.37 29.69
CA GLU A 19 -2.42 11.73 29.06
C GLU A 19 -2.68 11.26 27.62
N GLY A 20 -3.92 11.40 27.11
CA GLY A 20 -4.27 11.11 25.72
C GLY A 20 -4.69 9.67 25.43
N ASP A 21 -4.90 8.84 26.46
CA ASP A 21 -5.45 7.49 26.31
C ASP A 21 -6.88 7.55 25.76
N THR A 22 -7.11 6.97 24.59
CA THR A 22 -8.43 6.91 23.95
C THR A 22 -9.18 5.64 24.35
N ASN A 23 -10.50 5.77 24.54
CA ASN A 23 -11.34 4.64 24.87
C ASN A 23 -11.70 3.84 23.62
N LEU A 24 -10.93 2.79 23.33
CA LEU A 24 -11.08 1.98 22.12
C LEU A 24 -12.23 0.95 22.21
N ILE A 25 -13.40 1.31 22.74
CA ILE A 25 -14.54 0.37 22.85
C ILE A 25 -15.23 0.25 21.49
N PRO A 26 -15.10 -0.89 20.78
CA PRO A 26 -15.69 -1.05 19.47
C PRO A 26 -17.18 -1.38 19.57
N HIS A 27 -17.96 -0.79 18.69
CA HIS A 27 -19.38 -1.06 18.52
C HIS A 27 -19.69 -1.38 17.06
N VAL A 28 -20.49 -2.42 16.86
CA VAL A 28 -20.91 -2.85 15.54
C VAL A 28 -22.06 -1.96 15.08
N ASN A 29 -21.92 -1.37 13.90
CA ASN A 29 -22.98 -0.62 13.27
C ASN A 29 -23.21 -1.11 11.85
N GLN A 30 -24.38 -0.83 11.30
CA GLN A 30 -24.75 -1.21 9.95
C GLN A 30 -25.21 0.00 9.17
N TYR A 31 -24.62 0.21 8.00
CA TYR A 31 -25.06 1.24 7.07
C TYR A 31 -26.26 0.72 6.28
N LEU A 32 -27.44 1.25 6.58
CA LEU A 32 -28.72 0.82 6.02
C LEU A 32 -28.99 1.38 4.61
N ASN A 33 -28.28 2.45 4.22
CA ASN A 33 -28.45 3.07 2.90
C ASN A 33 -27.58 2.36 1.85
N THR A 34 -28.01 2.42 0.59
CA THR A 34 -27.23 1.92 -0.54
C THR A 34 -26.02 2.82 -0.80
N LEU A 35 -24.82 2.24 -0.72
CA LEU A 35 -23.58 2.90 -1.09
C LEU A 35 -23.35 2.79 -2.61
N LYS A 36 -23.10 3.94 -3.24
CA LYS A 36 -22.70 4.00 -4.64
C LYS A 36 -21.17 4.03 -4.72
N TYR A 37 -20.59 2.88 -5.04
CA TYR A 37 -19.15 2.72 -5.26
C TYR A 37 -18.84 2.62 -6.75
N LEU A 38 -18.03 3.56 -7.24
CA LEU A 38 -17.45 3.54 -8.58
C LEU A 38 -15.99 3.14 -8.47
N LYS A 39 -15.56 2.18 -9.29
CA LYS A 39 -14.17 1.75 -9.39
C LYS A 39 -13.76 1.61 -10.84
N PHE A 40 -12.69 2.29 -11.20
CA PHE A 40 -11.97 2.11 -12.44
C PHE A 40 -10.58 1.56 -12.13
N LYS A 41 -10.22 0.44 -12.73
CA LYS A 41 -8.88 -0.14 -12.63
C LYS A 41 -8.33 -0.35 -14.03
N TRP A 42 -7.14 0.19 -14.27
CA TRP A 42 -6.38 -0.03 -15.48
C TRP A 42 -5.01 -0.58 -15.12
N GLN A 43 -4.60 -1.64 -15.81
CA GLN A 43 -3.29 -2.23 -15.64
C GLN A 43 -2.73 -2.62 -16.99
N LYS A 44 -1.52 -2.17 -17.30
CA LYS A 44 -0.87 -2.46 -18.58
C LYS A 44 0.64 -2.45 -18.43
N GLU A 45 1.25 -3.52 -18.94
CA GLU A 45 2.68 -3.56 -19.20
C GLU A 45 2.94 -3.17 -20.66
N ILE A 46 3.82 -2.18 -20.83
CA ILE A 46 4.28 -1.71 -22.13
C ILE A 46 5.76 -2.10 -22.25
N ARG A 47 6.09 -2.94 -23.22
CA ARG A 47 7.46 -3.42 -23.44
C ARG A 47 8.03 -2.80 -24.70
N PHE A 48 9.23 -2.25 -24.60
CA PHE A 48 9.98 -1.70 -25.72
C PHE A 48 11.42 -2.23 -25.68
N GLY A 49 11.67 -3.28 -26.47
CA GLY A 49 12.95 -3.99 -26.48
C GLY A 49 13.26 -4.61 -25.11
N LYS A 50 14.34 -4.14 -24.48
CA LYS A 50 14.80 -4.61 -23.16
C LYS A 50 14.18 -3.84 -21.99
N PHE A 51 13.48 -2.75 -22.28
CA PHE A 51 12.81 -1.92 -21.29
C PHE A 51 11.33 -2.27 -21.23
N ALA A 52 10.77 -2.16 -20.04
CA ALA A 52 9.36 -2.35 -19.81
C ALA A 52 8.86 -1.37 -18.75
N LEU A 53 7.63 -0.93 -18.93
CA LEU A 53 6.91 -0.06 -18.03
C LEU A 53 5.61 -0.77 -17.65
N ASP A 54 5.56 -1.29 -16.44
CA ASP A 54 4.35 -1.88 -15.84
C ASP A 54 3.60 -0.81 -15.05
N ASN A 55 2.40 -0.48 -15.49
CA ASN A 55 1.57 0.56 -14.88
C ASN A 55 0.28 -0.05 -14.35
N SER A 56 -0.11 0.36 -13.16
CA SER A 56 -1.38 0.03 -12.52
C SER A 56 -1.96 1.31 -11.93
N ILE A 57 -3.17 1.64 -12.33
CA ILE A 57 -3.90 2.83 -11.90
C ILE A 57 -5.28 2.38 -11.43
N VAL A 58 -5.67 2.83 -10.26
CA VAL A 58 -7.00 2.66 -9.71
C VAL A 58 -7.54 4.04 -9.38
N TYR A 59 -8.69 4.36 -9.95
CA TYR A 59 -9.51 5.48 -9.50
C TYR A 59 -10.78 4.91 -8.89
N GLN A 60 -11.17 5.41 -7.73
CA GLN A 60 -12.37 4.96 -7.07
C GLN A 60 -13.03 6.11 -6.33
N SER A 61 -14.35 6.07 -6.24
CA SER A 61 -15.13 7.08 -5.54
C SER A 61 -16.30 6.39 -4.86
N VAL A 62 -16.52 6.75 -3.60
CA VAL A 62 -17.63 6.25 -2.79
C VAL A 62 -18.53 7.43 -2.50
N ASN A 63 -19.75 7.41 -3.03
CA ASN A 63 -20.78 8.36 -2.63
C ASN A 63 -21.53 7.79 -1.43
N GLN A 64 -21.32 8.44 -0.28
CA GLN A 64 -21.79 8.03 1.04
C GLN A 64 -22.05 9.27 1.90
N ASP A 65 -23.14 9.29 2.66
CA ASP A 65 -23.45 10.41 3.58
C ASP A 65 -22.55 10.37 4.83
N LYS A 66 -22.24 9.14 5.30
CA LYS A 66 -21.31 8.87 6.39
C LYS A 66 -20.09 8.14 5.84
N LYS A 67 -18.89 8.51 6.32
CA LYS A 67 -17.58 7.93 5.93
C LYS A 67 -17.38 6.50 6.46
N VAL A 68 -18.18 5.56 5.96
CA VAL A 68 -18.20 4.14 6.38
C VAL A 68 -17.25 3.26 5.57
N LEU A 69 -17.04 3.61 4.30
CA LEU A 69 -16.09 2.96 3.42
C LEU A 69 -15.04 3.97 2.98
N ASN A 70 -13.96 4.06 3.75
CA ASN A 70 -12.88 4.99 3.49
C ASN A 70 -11.79 4.33 2.66
N LEU A 71 -11.64 4.84 1.44
CA LEU A 71 -10.69 4.34 0.47
C LEU A 71 -9.95 5.53 -0.15
N PRO A 72 -8.69 5.37 -0.58
CA PRO A 72 -8.02 6.41 -1.36
C PRO A 72 -8.67 6.53 -2.72
N ASP A 73 -9.03 7.76 -3.12
CA ASP A 73 -9.65 8.03 -4.42
C ASP A 73 -8.76 7.62 -5.60
N PHE A 74 -7.44 7.72 -5.43
CA PHE A 74 -6.47 7.42 -6.47
C PHE A 74 -5.33 6.56 -5.92
N ILE A 75 -5.00 5.49 -6.64
CA ILE A 75 -3.85 4.63 -6.37
C ILE A 75 -3.12 4.42 -7.69
N THR A 76 -1.80 4.61 -7.69
CA THR A 76 -0.97 4.27 -8.83
C THR A 76 0.28 3.53 -8.40
N ARG A 77 0.67 2.55 -9.21
CA ARG A 77 1.94 1.86 -9.14
C ARG A 77 2.52 1.80 -10.54
N ASN A 78 3.73 2.31 -10.71
CA ASN A 78 4.44 2.26 -11.98
C ASN A 78 5.81 1.63 -11.73
N THR A 79 6.20 0.66 -12.53
CA THR A 79 7.50 -0.01 -12.42
C THR A 79 8.18 0.08 -13.77
N PHE A 80 9.23 0.89 -13.84
CA PHE A 80 10.09 0.94 -15.00
C PHE A 80 11.27 0.03 -14.78
N TYR A 81 11.50 -0.91 -15.69
CA TYR A 81 12.55 -1.89 -15.52
C TYR A 81 13.23 -2.25 -16.84
N TYR A 82 14.51 -2.55 -16.73
CA TYR A 82 15.33 -3.14 -17.78
C TYR A 82 15.50 -4.63 -17.49
N SER A 83 15.38 -5.46 -18.52
CA SER A 83 15.63 -6.90 -18.44
C SER A 83 16.47 -7.38 -19.61
N ASN A 84 17.53 -8.13 -19.32
CA ASN A 84 18.37 -8.72 -20.36
C ASN A 84 19.17 -9.92 -19.85
N ASN A 85 19.57 -10.77 -20.80
CA ASN A 85 20.59 -11.78 -20.58
C ASN A 85 21.98 -11.13 -20.71
N VAL A 86 22.78 -11.23 -19.66
CA VAL A 86 24.17 -10.74 -19.58
C VAL A 86 25.14 -11.92 -19.47
N PHE A 87 26.45 -11.67 -19.55
CA PHE A 87 27.51 -12.70 -19.48
C PHE A 87 27.29 -13.87 -20.45
N LYS A 88 27.12 -13.59 -21.75
CA LYS A 88 26.84 -14.61 -22.77
C LYS A 88 25.64 -15.52 -22.43
N LYS A 89 24.59 -14.94 -21.83
CA LYS A 89 23.36 -15.63 -21.35
C LYS A 89 23.56 -16.51 -20.10
N ALA A 90 24.67 -16.38 -19.37
CA ALA A 90 24.86 -17.08 -18.10
C ALA A 90 23.99 -16.51 -16.96
N MET A 91 23.55 -15.25 -17.08
CA MET A 91 22.72 -14.60 -16.08
C MET A 91 21.62 -13.77 -16.74
N TYR A 92 20.40 -13.95 -16.26
CA TYR A 92 19.29 -13.04 -16.53
C TYR A 92 19.27 -11.94 -15.47
N LEU A 93 19.41 -10.69 -15.89
CA LEU A 93 19.38 -9.51 -15.04
C LEU A 93 18.09 -8.73 -15.29
N GLN A 94 17.42 -8.34 -14.22
CA GLN A 94 16.30 -7.41 -14.23
C GLN A 94 16.51 -6.36 -13.15
N THR A 95 16.57 -5.10 -13.53
CA THR A 95 16.77 -3.98 -12.59
C THR A 95 15.84 -2.84 -12.96
N GLY A 96 15.39 -2.08 -11.96
CA GLY A 96 14.42 -1.03 -12.21
C GLY A 96 14.09 -0.21 -10.99
N ILE A 97 13.15 0.70 -11.21
CA ILE A 97 12.60 1.62 -10.23
C ILE A 97 11.09 1.39 -10.18
N SER A 98 10.54 1.30 -8.97
CA SER A 98 9.11 1.24 -8.73
C SER A 98 8.65 2.49 -7.99
N PHE A 99 7.61 3.11 -8.53
CA PHE A 99 6.93 4.26 -7.97
C PHE A 99 5.55 3.80 -7.49
N LYS A 100 5.17 4.18 -6.27
CA LYS A 100 3.83 3.97 -5.73
C LYS A 100 3.31 5.25 -5.11
N TYR A 101 2.02 5.50 -5.29
CA TYR A 101 1.35 6.63 -4.69
C TYR A 101 -0.11 6.30 -4.45
N PHE A 102 -0.66 6.79 -3.34
CA PHE A 102 -2.08 6.79 -3.09
C PHE A 102 -2.49 8.13 -2.46
N SER A 103 -3.67 8.62 -2.83
CA SER A 103 -4.21 9.87 -2.30
C SER A 103 -4.49 9.78 -0.80
N LYS A 104 -4.58 10.94 -0.13
CA LYS A 104 -4.91 11.00 1.29
C LYS A 104 -6.31 10.47 1.53
N PHE A 105 -6.48 9.65 2.55
CA PHE A 105 -7.79 9.13 2.96
C PHE A 105 -7.81 8.79 4.45
N TYR A 106 -9.02 8.65 5.00
CA TYR A 106 -9.23 8.26 6.39
C TYR A 106 -9.08 6.74 6.55
N ALA A 107 -7.86 6.24 6.67
CA ALA A 107 -7.66 4.82 6.86
C ALA A 107 -8.32 4.32 8.15
N ASN A 108 -8.88 3.12 8.09
CA ASN A 108 -9.38 2.45 9.27
C ASN A 108 -8.22 2.17 10.24
N GLU A 109 -8.52 2.25 11.52
CA GLU A 109 -7.54 2.08 12.58
C GLU A 109 -7.68 0.69 13.22
N TYR A 110 -6.54 0.06 13.51
CA TYR A 110 -6.52 -1.24 14.14
C TYR A 110 -6.91 -1.13 15.62
N ASN A 111 -7.93 -1.88 16.02
CA ASN A 111 -8.34 -2.03 17.42
C ASN A 111 -7.82 -3.38 17.96
N PRO A 112 -6.86 -3.38 18.90
CA PRO A 112 -6.28 -4.61 19.44
C PRO A 112 -7.27 -5.42 20.28
N LEU A 113 -8.27 -4.80 20.91
CA LEU A 113 -9.24 -5.50 21.77
C LEU A 113 -10.08 -6.53 21.01
N VAL A 114 -10.44 -6.20 19.77
CA VAL A 114 -11.20 -7.08 18.87
C VAL A 114 -10.37 -7.64 17.72
N SER A 115 -9.07 -7.34 17.70
CA SER A 115 -8.14 -7.71 16.62
C SER A 115 -8.68 -7.39 15.22
N SER A 116 -9.37 -6.26 15.09
CA SER A 116 -10.09 -5.86 13.88
C SER A 116 -9.94 -4.35 13.64
N PHE A 117 -10.28 -3.90 12.44
CA PHE A 117 -10.22 -2.49 12.08
C PHE A 117 -11.56 -1.80 12.33
N HIS A 118 -11.51 -0.55 12.79
CA HIS A 118 -12.66 0.32 12.96
C HIS A 118 -12.50 1.59 12.11
N ILE A 119 -13.62 2.20 11.73
CA ILE A 119 -13.60 3.45 10.98
C ILE A 119 -13.25 4.62 11.89
N GLN A 120 -12.53 5.60 11.36
CA GLN A 120 -12.26 6.88 12.02
C GLN A 120 -12.29 8.01 10.99
N SER A 121 -12.47 9.25 11.44
CA SER A 121 -12.58 10.44 10.57
C SER A 121 -11.69 11.61 11.01
N GLU A 122 -10.69 11.35 11.85
CA GLU A 122 -9.82 12.37 12.45
C GLU A 122 -8.50 12.52 11.69
N LYS A 123 -7.83 11.40 11.39
CA LYS A 123 -6.51 11.39 10.77
C LYS A 123 -6.54 10.81 9.36
N GLN A 124 -5.97 11.55 8.41
CA GLN A 124 -5.74 11.03 7.06
C GLN A 124 -4.32 10.46 6.95
N ILE A 125 -4.17 9.38 6.18
CA ILE A 125 -2.86 8.82 5.80
C ILE A 125 -2.69 8.88 4.29
N GLY A 126 -1.45 8.85 3.81
CA GLY A 126 -1.11 8.85 2.39
C GLY A 126 -0.73 10.21 1.84
N GLY A 127 -0.80 10.37 0.52
CA GLY A 127 -0.41 11.60 -0.17
C GLY A 127 1.09 11.79 -0.33
N PHE A 128 1.89 10.74 -0.17
CA PHE A 128 3.33 10.77 -0.39
C PHE A 128 3.75 9.69 -1.39
N PRO A 129 4.67 9.99 -2.31
CA PRO A 129 5.21 8.98 -3.21
C PRO A 129 6.18 8.05 -2.47
N MET A 130 6.19 6.77 -2.83
CA MET A 130 7.19 5.80 -2.39
C MET A 130 7.98 5.34 -3.61
N ILE A 131 9.29 5.53 -3.57
CA ILE A 131 10.22 5.10 -4.63
C ILE A 131 11.07 3.95 -4.13
N ASP A 132 11.06 2.84 -4.87
CA ASP A 132 11.88 1.67 -4.61
C ASP A 132 12.85 1.45 -5.78
N ILE A 133 14.07 0.99 -5.52
CA ILE A 133 15.01 0.49 -6.54
C ILE A 133 15.20 -1.01 -6.29
N PHE A 134 15.27 -1.80 -7.36
CA PHE A 134 15.48 -3.25 -7.23
C PHE A 134 16.43 -3.80 -8.29
N VAL A 135 17.09 -4.90 -7.93
CA VAL A 135 17.93 -5.72 -8.81
C VAL A 135 17.60 -7.19 -8.55
N ASN A 136 17.17 -7.88 -9.59
CA ASN A 136 16.93 -9.31 -9.60
C ASN A 136 17.91 -9.95 -10.59
N ALA A 137 18.62 -10.98 -10.16
CA ALA A 137 19.54 -11.73 -11.00
C ALA A 137 19.24 -13.22 -10.89
N LYS A 138 19.16 -13.92 -12.03
CA LYS A 138 19.04 -15.37 -12.08
C LYS A 138 20.26 -15.95 -12.78
N ILE A 139 21.04 -16.75 -12.04
CA ILE A 139 22.22 -17.46 -12.51
C ILE A 139 21.88 -18.95 -12.39
N GLN A 140 21.63 -19.61 -13.52
CA GLN A 140 21.22 -21.02 -13.53
C GLN A 140 20.04 -21.30 -12.56
N GLN A 141 20.27 -22.06 -11.49
CA GLN A 141 19.30 -22.43 -10.45
C GLN A 141 19.21 -21.42 -9.29
N THR A 142 20.11 -20.45 -9.23
CA THR A 142 20.17 -19.46 -8.16
C THR A 142 19.50 -18.16 -8.59
N ARG A 143 18.62 -17.63 -7.73
CA ARG A 143 17.98 -16.33 -7.90
C ARG A 143 18.37 -15.43 -6.74
N LEU A 144 18.91 -14.27 -7.07
CA LEU A 144 19.29 -13.21 -6.16
C LEU A 144 18.30 -12.06 -6.33
N TYR A 145 17.85 -11.51 -5.22
CA TYR A 145 16.96 -10.37 -5.16
C TYR A 145 17.57 -9.34 -4.23
N PHE A 146 17.62 -8.10 -4.66
CA PHE A 146 18.02 -6.96 -3.87
C PHE A 146 17.03 -5.83 -4.10
N LYS A 147 16.62 -5.14 -3.04
CA LYS A 147 15.66 -4.04 -3.12
C LYS A 147 15.95 -3.00 -2.05
N ALA A 148 16.12 -1.76 -2.47
CA ALA A 148 16.13 -0.59 -1.62
C ALA A 148 14.72 0.03 -1.67
N GLU A 149 14.00 -0.03 -0.55
CA GLU A 149 12.63 0.46 -0.42
C GLU A 149 12.62 1.88 0.15
N HIS A 150 11.67 2.68 -0.33
CA HIS A 150 11.38 4.02 0.18
C HIS A 150 12.61 4.95 0.21
N ILE A 151 13.38 4.99 -0.89
CA ILE A 151 14.63 5.76 -0.98
C ILE A 151 14.44 7.27 -0.77
N ASN A 152 13.23 7.77 -0.98
CA ASN A 152 12.85 9.17 -0.84
C ASN A 152 12.26 9.51 0.55
N SER A 153 12.35 8.59 1.52
CA SER A 153 11.78 8.78 2.86
C SER A 153 12.37 10.02 3.55
N SER A 154 13.67 10.27 3.40
CA SER A 154 14.35 11.42 4.01
C SER A 154 13.94 12.78 3.42
N THR A 155 13.50 12.81 2.15
CA THR A 155 13.14 14.05 1.44
C THR A 155 11.66 14.38 1.54
N THR A 156 10.81 13.39 1.79
CA THR A 156 9.33 13.54 1.73
C THR A 156 8.71 13.78 3.12
N GLY A 157 9.54 13.83 4.18
CA GLY A 157 9.15 14.08 5.57
C GLY A 157 8.67 12.82 6.30
N ASN A 158 8.88 12.73 7.62
CA ASN A 158 8.68 11.49 8.40
C ASN A 158 7.21 11.20 8.79
N ASN A 159 6.23 11.64 8.00
CA ASN A 159 4.80 11.45 8.29
C ASN A 159 4.20 10.27 7.49
N PHE A 160 4.94 9.16 7.45
CA PHE A 160 4.49 7.96 6.75
C PHE A 160 3.69 7.09 7.73
N TYR A 161 2.45 6.77 7.38
CA TYR A 161 1.57 5.96 8.22
C TYR A 161 0.98 4.80 7.43
N SER A 162 0.98 3.62 8.04
CA SER A 162 0.32 2.40 7.53
C SER A 162 -1.12 2.28 8.04
N SER A 163 -1.37 2.86 9.21
CA SER A 163 -2.67 3.03 9.89
C SER A 163 -2.57 4.32 10.73
N PRO A 164 -3.67 4.99 11.11
CA PRO A 164 -3.61 6.25 11.86
C PRO A 164 -2.64 6.27 13.04
N SER A 165 -2.57 5.19 13.83
CA SER A 165 -1.65 5.02 14.96
C SER A 165 -0.32 4.33 14.66
N TYR A 166 -0.13 3.80 13.44
CA TYR A 166 1.05 3.01 13.11
C TYR A 166 1.90 3.68 12.01
N PRO A 167 3.16 4.04 12.30
CA PRO A 167 4.04 4.56 11.28
C PRO A 167 4.30 3.51 10.19
N TYR A 168 4.53 3.99 8.99
CA TYR A 168 5.04 3.18 7.89
C TYR A 168 6.57 3.10 8.00
N ARG A 169 7.18 2.12 7.34
CA ARG A 169 8.63 1.95 7.36
C ARG A 169 9.32 3.02 6.52
N ASP A 170 10.39 3.59 7.04
CA ASP A 170 11.32 4.43 6.30
C ASP A 170 12.16 3.60 5.31
N PHE A 171 13.31 4.12 4.91
CA PHE A 171 14.27 3.43 4.06
C PHE A 171 14.65 2.04 4.61
N LEU A 172 14.55 1.03 3.76
CA LEU A 172 14.88 -0.35 4.12
C LEU A 172 15.57 -1.06 2.95
N ILE A 173 16.62 -1.81 3.24
CA ILE A 173 17.25 -2.70 2.27
C ILE A 173 16.77 -4.13 2.54
N ARG A 174 16.31 -4.81 1.49
CA ARG A 174 15.96 -6.23 1.49
C ARG A 174 16.84 -6.95 0.49
N PHE A 175 17.37 -8.10 0.90
CA PHE A 175 18.05 -9.02 0.00
C PHE A 175 17.53 -10.44 0.24
N GLY A 176 17.61 -11.28 -0.80
CA GLY A 176 17.18 -12.67 -0.73
C GLY A 176 17.89 -13.52 -1.75
N LEU A 177 18.10 -14.78 -1.39
CA LEU A 177 18.70 -15.79 -2.25
C LEU A 177 17.78 -17.00 -2.25
N VAL A 178 17.44 -17.49 -3.44
CA VAL A 178 16.72 -18.75 -3.64
C VAL A 178 17.61 -19.66 -4.46
N TRP A 179 17.99 -20.80 -3.90
CA TRP A 179 18.79 -21.81 -4.60
C TRP A 179 18.03 -23.13 -4.61
N ASN A 180 17.70 -23.58 -5.81
CA ASN A 180 17.09 -24.89 -6.01
C ASN A 180 18.22 -25.92 -6.18
N PHE A 181 18.39 -26.81 -5.21
CA PHE A 181 19.41 -27.88 -5.22
C PHE A 181 19.06 -29.05 -6.15
N PHE A 182 17.77 -29.18 -6.50
CA PHE A 182 17.26 -30.25 -7.34
C PHE A 182 16.49 -29.65 -8.51
N ASN A 183 16.60 -30.29 -9.67
CA ASN A 183 15.89 -29.92 -10.90
C ASN A 183 14.47 -30.48 -10.90
#